data_AF-E6M4H6-F1
#
_entry.id   AF-E6M4H6-F1
#
_cell.length_a   1.000
_cell.length_b   1.000
_cell.length_c   1.000
_cell.angle_alpha   90.00
_cell.angle_beta   90.00
_cell.angle_gamma   90.00
#
_symmetry.space_group_name_H-M   'P 1'
#
loop_
_entity.id
_entity.type
_entity.pdbx_description
1 polymer ?
#
loop_
_entity_poly.entity_id
_entity_poly.type
_entity_poly.pdbx_seq_one_letter_code
_entity_poly.pdbx_strand_id
1 'polypeptide(L)'
;MNLKKKFVIGAASLALVAGMGVAPAMAGEIYLPNGNKVERLSGPDRVETSLEAAKARMEQSTVDTAYIVGYDAVVDAASASSLKDGVILVAPKDRGGQLLLGKAMKDDAKLSGISKLVAVGGTAVVADSVLDNIKKFDDSITETSRVDGKNRYETSANIAKRAFAAVSVNHVFLTRGDNPVDALSAGSLNAFAGKMGPVLLVNPSGTVDKSIVDYYRSTGKSAGAVLVLGGEAALSDAQVKQVVGESQSISPWKYAETEESLKLKLQKAAIEYLGHKTWQGMENDLKFDTDGTPSALFGLDDNASLATEGQEKDPRKIEAKKITDPTKAFAGFKPTLAKYDIYATKIDGLYKTAKAELDEAVNNAVKAPTAAANVEAAIKAKFEALYGTSSFKATTIDGVSPNVKVKVQGAFNVDKDGNLTGLNKAFIAKLGKDYATNEDAAIKNALKVQDDTLAGAPGAADPKNLEKFNEILQADFSKQKALTAASKAKLMNAIAAYQARPWAKVITQPEGVMRIVGKDRYETAALISYFATKDMSKNTVKNVYLASGADNHLIDSVVAGQLIDGSIMLVPGADLSDETKLELARLAKMHVTIQGYVIGGKEAVSDDAVMAVAKAMGI
;
A
#
# COMPACT_ATOMS: atom_id res chain seq x y z
N MET A 1 -35.46 -53.83 -10.36
CA MET A 1 -36.52 -52.79 -10.51
C MET A 1 -36.37 -52.13 -11.88
N ASN A 2 -37.42 -52.13 -12.70
CA ASN A 2 -37.37 -51.77 -14.12
C ASN A 2 -37.51 -50.23 -14.30
N LEU A 3 -36.39 -49.51 -14.44
CA LEU A 3 -36.31 -48.04 -14.59
C LEU A 3 -36.73 -47.52 -15.99
N LYS A 4 -37.56 -48.25 -16.74
CA LYS A 4 -37.88 -47.98 -18.16
C LYS A 4 -38.98 -46.93 -18.42
N LYS A 5 -39.36 -46.09 -17.44
CA LYS A 5 -40.08 -44.85 -17.77
C LYS A 5 -39.04 -43.78 -18.05
N LYS A 6 -38.95 -43.36 -19.31
CA LYS A 6 -38.00 -42.35 -19.84
C LYS A 6 -37.98 -41.11 -18.94
N PHE A 7 -37.07 -41.09 -17.97
CA PHE A 7 -36.64 -39.85 -17.33
C PHE A 7 -35.78 -39.12 -18.35
N VAL A 8 -36.15 -37.89 -18.68
CA VAL A 8 -35.20 -36.95 -19.27
C VAL A 8 -34.20 -36.65 -18.16
N ILE A 9 -33.09 -37.37 -18.16
CA ILE A 9 -32.01 -37.21 -17.18
C ILE A 9 -31.24 -35.95 -17.58
N GLY A 10 -31.23 -34.93 -16.72
CA GLY A 10 -30.43 -33.72 -16.96
C GLY A 10 -28.93 -34.02 -16.91
N ALA A 11 -28.10 -33.12 -17.44
CA ALA A 11 -26.64 -33.30 -17.48
C ALA A 11 -26.04 -33.60 -16.10
N ALA A 12 -26.50 -32.91 -15.06
CA ALA A 12 -26.12 -33.13 -13.66
C ALA A 12 -26.46 -34.56 -13.18
N SER A 13 -27.63 -35.04 -13.53
CA SER A 13 -28.10 -36.37 -13.16
C SER A 13 -27.33 -37.47 -13.90
N LEU A 14 -26.94 -37.22 -15.15
CA LEU A 14 -26.09 -38.13 -15.90
C LEU A 14 -24.67 -38.19 -15.28
N ALA A 15 -24.16 -37.04 -14.85
CA ALA A 15 -22.87 -36.91 -14.18
C ALA A 15 -22.86 -37.64 -12.84
N LEU A 16 -23.92 -37.53 -12.04
CA LEU A 16 -24.07 -38.22 -10.77
C LEU A 16 -24.19 -39.74 -10.96
N VAL A 17 -24.98 -40.21 -11.94
CA VAL A 17 -25.04 -41.65 -12.29
C VAL A 17 -23.68 -42.17 -12.74
N ALA A 18 -22.96 -41.42 -13.57
CA ALA A 18 -21.63 -41.79 -14.01
C ALA A 18 -20.67 -41.90 -12.82
N GLY A 19 -20.69 -40.92 -11.90
CA GLY A 19 -19.87 -40.90 -10.69
C GLY A 19 -20.17 -42.02 -9.69
N MET A 20 -21.40 -42.56 -9.68
CA MET A 20 -21.78 -43.70 -8.85
C MET A 20 -21.36 -45.08 -9.43
N GLY A 21 -21.02 -45.16 -10.73
CA GLY A 21 -20.69 -46.41 -11.43
C GLY A 21 -19.20 -46.66 -11.66
N VAL A 22 -18.36 -45.65 -11.44
CA VAL A 22 -16.90 -45.76 -11.43
C VAL A 22 -16.40 -45.70 -9.99
N ALA A 23 -15.24 -46.29 -9.70
CA ALA A 23 -14.52 -46.10 -8.44
C ALA A 23 -14.54 -44.61 -8.04
N PRO A 24 -14.64 -44.27 -6.73
CA PRO A 24 -14.88 -42.90 -6.25
C PRO A 24 -14.07 -41.92 -7.08
N ALA A 25 -14.71 -40.86 -7.57
CA ALA A 25 -14.02 -39.79 -8.29
C ALA A 25 -12.85 -39.33 -7.42
N MET A 26 -11.65 -39.84 -7.74
CA MET A 26 -10.47 -39.63 -6.94
C MET A 26 -10.22 -38.13 -6.96
N ALA A 27 -10.21 -37.50 -5.78
CA ALA A 27 -9.72 -36.14 -5.62
C ALA A 27 -8.43 -36.01 -6.42
N GLY A 28 -8.43 -35.18 -7.47
CA GLY A 28 -7.29 -35.06 -8.36
C GLY A 28 -6.08 -34.59 -7.55
N GLU A 29 -5.01 -35.39 -7.51
CA GLU A 29 -3.80 -35.02 -6.79
C GLU A 29 -2.99 -34.03 -7.62
N ILE A 30 -2.58 -32.93 -7.00
CA ILE A 30 -1.65 -31.96 -7.59
C ILE A 30 -0.37 -32.00 -6.76
N TYR A 31 0.75 -32.27 -7.41
CA TYR A 31 2.06 -32.30 -6.76
C TYR A 31 2.69 -30.91 -6.85
N LEU A 32 3.03 -30.34 -5.70
CA LEU A 32 3.72 -29.06 -5.59
C LEU A 32 5.23 -29.22 -5.84
N PRO A 33 5.97 -28.13 -6.14
CA PRO A 33 7.40 -28.18 -6.40
C PRO A 33 8.24 -28.81 -5.28
N ASN A 34 7.83 -28.66 -4.01
CA ASN A 34 8.47 -29.31 -2.86
C ASN A 34 8.10 -30.78 -2.64
N GLY A 35 7.28 -31.38 -3.51
CA GLY A 35 6.80 -32.76 -3.39
C GLY A 35 5.56 -32.94 -2.50
N ASN A 36 5.02 -31.88 -1.89
CA ASN A 36 3.76 -31.98 -1.15
C ASN A 36 2.58 -32.18 -2.11
N LYS A 37 1.58 -32.92 -1.66
CA LYS A 37 0.33 -33.14 -2.39
C LYS A 37 -0.75 -32.15 -1.95
N VAL A 38 -1.45 -31.56 -2.92
CA VAL A 38 -2.73 -30.85 -2.73
C VAL A 38 -3.84 -31.70 -3.35
N GLU A 39 -4.96 -31.86 -2.64
CA GLU A 39 -6.12 -32.56 -3.16
C GLU A 39 -7.06 -31.57 -3.86
N ARG A 40 -7.81 -32.08 -4.84
CA ARG A 40 -8.83 -31.31 -5.54
C ARG A 40 -10.19 -31.84 -5.17
N LEU A 41 -11.02 -31.00 -4.55
CA LEU A 41 -12.43 -31.28 -4.30
C LEU A 41 -13.22 -30.81 -5.51
N SER A 42 -13.45 -31.72 -6.43
CA SER A 42 -14.16 -31.44 -7.68
C SER A 42 -14.93 -32.65 -8.14
N GLY A 43 -16.07 -32.39 -8.76
CA GLY A 43 -16.75 -33.38 -9.58
C GLY A 43 -17.03 -32.85 -10.98
N PRO A 44 -17.69 -33.68 -11.82
CA PRO A 44 -18.08 -33.29 -13.17
C PRO A 44 -19.04 -32.10 -13.20
N ASP A 45 -19.78 -31.84 -12.12
CA ASP A 45 -20.51 -30.59 -11.93
C ASP A 45 -20.48 -30.02 -10.50
N ARG A 46 -21.26 -28.96 -10.26
CA ARG A 46 -21.36 -28.26 -8.96
C ARG A 46 -22.00 -29.09 -7.84
N VAL A 47 -22.86 -30.06 -8.19
CA VAL A 47 -23.50 -30.98 -7.24
C VAL A 47 -22.47 -31.95 -6.71
N GLU A 48 -21.71 -32.62 -7.57
CA GLU A 48 -20.65 -33.50 -7.09
C GLU A 48 -19.53 -32.74 -6.39
N THR A 49 -19.17 -31.55 -6.88
CA THR A 49 -18.21 -30.67 -6.18
C THR A 49 -18.69 -30.32 -4.76
N SER A 50 -19.99 -30.06 -4.58
CA SER A 50 -20.58 -29.85 -3.25
C SER A 50 -20.56 -31.10 -2.37
N LEU A 51 -20.72 -32.28 -2.96
CA LEU A 51 -20.65 -33.55 -2.25
C LEU A 51 -19.23 -33.84 -1.74
N GLU A 52 -18.21 -33.63 -2.56
CA GLU A 52 -16.80 -33.82 -2.15
C GLU A 52 -16.38 -32.81 -1.08
N ALA A 53 -16.82 -31.56 -1.18
CA ALA A 53 -16.62 -30.56 -0.13
C ALA A 53 -17.33 -30.90 1.18
N ALA A 54 -18.54 -31.45 1.11
CA ALA A 54 -19.26 -31.94 2.29
C ALA A 54 -18.52 -33.10 2.97
N LYS A 55 -17.95 -34.04 2.20
CA LYS A 55 -17.12 -35.13 2.74
C LYS A 55 -15.88 -34.61 3.43
N ALA A 56 -15.17 -33.66 2.83
CA ALA A 56 -14.01 -33.02 3.47
C ALA A 56 -14.42 -32.30 4.76
N ARG A 57 -15.55 -31.58 4.76
CA ARG A 57 -16.08 -30.93 5.97
C ARG A 57 -16.41 -31.92 7.09
N MET A 58 -16.95 -33.10 6.76
CA MET A 58 -17.27 -34.16 7.73
C MET A 58 -16.02 -34.78 8.38
N GLU A 59 -14.87 -34.74 7.70
CA GLU A 59 -13.58 -35.14 8.30
C GLU A 59 -13.08 -34.13 9.34
N GLN A 60 -13.41 -32.84 9.16
CA GLN A 60 -13.00 -31.78 10.09
C GLN A 60 -13.87 -31.79 11.36
N SER A 61 -15.19 -31.99 11.20
CA SER A 61 -16.13 -32.11 12.31
C SER A 61 -17.42 -32.77 11.83
N THR A 62 -17.86 -33.82 12.50
CA THR A 62 -19.10 -34.50 12.16
C THR A 62 -20.32 -33.64 12.50
N VAL A 63 -21.26 -33.54 11.56
CA VAL A 63 -22.53 -32.81 11.69
C VAL A 63 -23.69 -33.67 11.18
N ASP A 64 -24.91 -33.38 11.61
CA ASP A 64 -26.12 -34.16 11.27
C ASP A 64 -27.05 -33.45 10.28
N THR A 65 -26.69 -32.24 9.85
CA THR A 65 -27.55 -31.35 9.08
C THR A 65 -26.94 -31.08 7.69
N ALA A 66 -27.75 -31.23 6.64
CA ALA A 66 -27.40 -30.81 5.29
C ALA A 66 -28.29 -29.64 4.83
N TYR A 67 -27.64 -28.54 4.48
CA TYR A 67 -28.24 -27.35 3.90
C TYR A 67 -28.30 -27.48 2.39
N ILE A 68 -29.51 -27.52 1.86
CA ILE A 68 -29.78 -27.72 0.44
C ILE A 68 -29.99 -26.36 -0.23
N VAL A 69 -29.05 -25.98 -1.10
CA VAL A 69 -29.12 -24.73 -1.88
C VAL A 69 -29.54 -25.03 -3.32
N GLY A 70 -30.26 -24.10 -3.96
CA GLY A 70 -30.67 -24.25 -5.35
C GLY A 70 -29.48 -24.21 -6.32
N TYR A 71 -29.57 -24.92 -7.44
CA TYR A 71 -28.47 -25.05 -8.42
C TYR A 71 -27.88 -23.69 -8.84
N ASP A 72 -28.71 -22.70 -9.15
CA ASP A 72 -28.29 -21.35 -9.58
C ASP A 72 -28.40 -20.29 -8.46
N ALA A 73 -28.66 -20.70 -7.23
CA ALA A 73 -28.99 -19.81 -6.12
C ALA A 73 -27.74 -19.24 -5.41
N VAL A 74 -26.76 -18.74 -6.19
CA VAL A 74 -25.46 -18.28 -5.67
C VAL A 74 -25.62 -17.24 -4.56
N VAL A 75 -26.60 -16.35 -4.69
CA VAL A 75 -26.84 -15.24 -3.76
C VAL A 75 -27.33 -15.73 -2.40
N ASP A 76 -28.36 -16.59 -2.37
CA ASP A 76 -28.90 -17.14 -1.13
C ASP A 76 -27.88 -18.07 -0.46
N ALA A 77 -27.06 -18.75 -1.28
CA ALA A 77 -26.00 -19.63 -0.84
C ALA A 77 -24.81 -18.85 -0.24
N ALA A 78 -24.52 -17.62 -0.68
CA ALA A 78 -23.37 -16.84 -0.17
C ALA A 78 -23.44 -16.62 1.35
N SER A 79 -24.62 -16.30 1.88
CA SER A 79 -24.87 -16.19 3.33
C SER A 79 -24.88 -17.54 4.05
N ALA A 80 -25.16 -18.64 3.35
CA ALA A 80 -25.19 -19.99 3.92
C ALA A 80 -23.82 -20.44 4.45
N SER A 81 -22.72 -19.81 4.01
CA SER A 81 -21.37 -20.01 4.57
C SER A 81 -21.26 -19.70 6.07
N SER A 82 -22.24 -18.98 6.64
CA SER A 82 -22.36 -18.76 8.09
C SER A 82 -22.86 -19.99 8.86
N LEU A 83 -23.47 -20.97 8.18
CA LEU A 83 -24.05 -22.17 8.78
C LEU A 83 -22.97 -23.24 8.98
N LYS A 84 -22.27 -23.15 10.12
CA LYS A 84 -21.16 -24.07 10.44
C LYS A 84 -21.60 -25.36 11.14
N ASP A 85 -22.88 -25.47 11.49
CA ASP A 85 -23.52 -26.63 12.14
C ASP A 85 -23.99 -27.70 11.13
N GLY A 86 -23.65 -27.57 9.86
CA GLY A 86 -24.03 -28.51 8.80
C GLY A 86 -23.09 -28.47 7.60
N VAL A 87 -23.40 -29.30 6.61
CA VAL A 87 -22.76 -29.30 5.27
C VAL A 87 -23.65 -28.57 4.26
N ILE A 88 -23.05 -28.00 3.22
CA ILE A 88 -23.77 -27.31 2.14
C ILE A 88 -23.74 -28.20 0.89
N LEU A 89 -24.92 -28.56 0.39
CA LEU A 89 -25.12 -29.37 -0.81
C LEU A 89 -25.95 -28.63 -1.84
N VAL A 90 -25.55 -28.71 -3.10
CA VAL A 90 -26.26 -28.09 -4.22
C VAL A 90 -27.30 -29.06 -4.78
N ALA A 91 -28.55 -28.63 -4.87
CA ALA A 91 -29.63 -29.45 -5.42
C ALA A 91 -29.64 -29.44 -6.96
N PRO A 92 -29.75 -30.61 -7.61
CA PRO A 92 -30.00 -30.70 -9.05
C PRO A 92 -31.35 -30.08 -9.46
N LYS A 93 -31.40 -29.53 -10.68
CA LYS A 93 -32.64 -28.94 -11.23
C LYS A 93 -33.72 -29.98 -11.54
N ASP A 94 -33.32 -31.17 -11.96
CA ASP A 94 -34.24 -32.23 -12.32
C ASP A 94 -34.45 -33.23 -11.19
N ARG A 95 -35.64 -33.83 -11.18
CA ARG A 95 -36.05 -34.81 -10.17
C ARG A 95 -35.15 -36.05 -10.12
N GLY A 96 -34.62 -36.49 -11.26
CA GLY A 96 -33.74 -37.66 -11.31
C GLY A 96 -32.47 -37.41 -10.50
N GLY A 97 -31.87 -36.23 -10.65
CA GLY A 97 -30.68 -35.82 -9.92
C GLY A 97 -30.93 -35.69 -8.44
N GLN A 98 -32.07 -35.11 -8.05
CA GLN A 98 -32.42 -34.97 -6.62
C GLN A 98 -32.52 -36.33 -5.93
N LEU A 99 -33.12 -37.32 -6.60
CA LEU A 99 -33.21 -38.70 -6.12
C LEU A 99 -31.82 -39.35 -6.01
N LEU A 100 -30.94 -39.10 -6.98
CA LEU A 100 -29.57 -39.60 -7.00
C LEU A 100 -28.71 -38.94 -5.92
N LEU A 101 -28.91 -37.65 -5.64
CA LEU A 101 -28.21 -36.93 -4.57
C LEU A 101 -28.53 -37.57 -3.21
N GLY A 102 -29.80 -37.82 -2.93
CA GLY A 102 -30.22 -38.54 -1.72
C GLY A 102 -29.61 -39.93 -1.62
N LYS A 103 -29.57 -40.68 -2.73
CA LYS A 103 -28.91 -41.98 -2.76
C LYS A 103 -27.39 -41.89 -2.51
N ALA A 104 -26.72 -40.91 -3.11
CA ALA A 104 -25.29 -40.68 -2.94
C ALA A 104 -24.95 -40.31 -1.49
N MET A 105 -25.78 -39.49 -0.83
CA MET A 105 -25.64 -39.17 0.60
C MET A 105 -25.75 -40.42 1.47
N LYS A 106 -26.76 -41.27 1.22
CA LYS A 106 -26.99 -42.49 1.97
C LYS A 106 -25.88 -43.52 1.82
N ASP A 107 -25.41 -43.73 0.60
CA ASP A 107 -24.41 -44.75 0.28
C ASP A 107 -23.01 -44.34 0.77
N ASP A 108 -22.75 -43.05 0.95
CA ASP A 108 -21.45 -42.55 1.40
C ASP A 108 -21.33 -42.64 2.93
N ALA A 109 -20.32 -43.38 3.42
CA ALA A 109 -20.12 -43.61 4.84
C ALA A 109 -19.97 -42.32 5.66
N LYS A 110 -19.41 -41.24 5.07
CA LYS A 110 -19.22 -39.96 5.77
C LYS A 110 -20.51 -39.15 5.85
N LEU A 111 -21.42 -39.31 4.88
CA LEU A 111 -22.67 -38.55 4.80
C LEU A 111 -23.89 -39.31 5.31
N SER A 112 -23.77 -40.63 5.51
CA SER A 112 -24.83 -41.50 6.06
C SER A 112 -25.32 -41.10 7.46
N GLY A 113 -24.59 -40.24 8.18
CA GLY A 113 -25.00 -39.67 9.47
C GLY A 113 -25.91 -38.45 9.37
N ILE A 114 -26.17 -37.92 8.17
CA ILE A 114 -27.07 -36.78 7.98
C ILE A 114 -28.51 -37.21 8.24
N SER A 115 -29.16 -36.57 9.21
CA SER A 115 -30.55 -36.88 9.59
C SER A 115 -31.51 -35.71 9.38
N LYS A 116 -30.99 -34.51 9.06
CA LYS A 116 -31.78 -33.29 8.86
C LYS A 116 -31.47 -32.66 7.50
N LEU A 117 -32.51 -32.34 6.73
CA LEU A 117 -32.37 -31.50 5.54
C LEU A 117 -32.98 -30.12 5.78
N VAL A 118 -32.26 -29.08 5.38
CA VAL A 118 -32.75 -27.69 5.47
C VAL A 118 -32.63 -27.03 4.12
N ALA A 119 -33.76 -26.70 3.49
CA ALA A 119 -33.73 -25.88 2.28
C ALA A 119 -33.31 -24.45 2.62
N VAL A 120 -32.37 -23.88 1.86
CA VAL A 120 -31.96 -22.48 1.97
C VAL A 120 -32.54 -21.70 0.80
N GLY A 121 -33.36 -20.70 1.12
CA GLY A 121 -34.12 -19.92 0.15
C GLY A 121 -35.59 -20.36 0.08
N GLY A 122 -36.42 -19.53 -0.56
CA GLY A 122 -37.86 -19.77 -0.69
C GLY A 122 -38.19 -20.94 -1.63
N THR A 123 -39.46 -21.34 -1.66
CA THR A 123 -39.97 -22.44 -2.50
C THR A 123 -39.81 -22.20 -4.00
N ALA A 124 -39.68 -20.94 -4.43
CA ALA A 124 -39.37 -20.56 -5.81
C ALA A 124 -37.95 -20.96 -6.25
N VAL A 125 -37.02 -21.09 -5.29
CA VAL A 125 -35.61 -21.40 -5.54
C VAL A 125 -35.32 -22.87 -5.23
N VAL A 126 -35.86 -23.36 -4.11
CA VAL A 126 -35.79 -24.78 -3.72
C VAL A 126 -37.20 -25.23 -3.36
N ALA A 127 -37.92 -25.86 -4.28
CA ALA A 127 -39.28 -26.35 -4.01
C ALA A 127 -39.29 -27.42 -2.90
N ASP A 128 -40.38 -27.55 -2.14
CA ASP A 128 -40.49 -28.58 -1.09
C ASP A 128 -40.28 -30.00 -1.63
N SER A 129 -40.73 -30.23 -2.87
CA SER A 129 -40.52 -31.48 -3.58
C SER A 129 -39.05 -31.85 -3.79
N VAL A 130 -38.12 -30.89 -3.74
CA VAL A 130 -36.67 -31.15 -3.80
C VAL A 130 -36.24 -31.92 -2.56
N LEU A 131 -36.63 -31.47 -1.36
CA LEU A 131 -36.31 -32.16 -0.11
C LEU A 131 -36.97 -33.53 -0.06
N ASP A 132 -38.23 -33.63 -0.50
CA ASP A 132 -38.96 -34.90 -0.57
C ASP A 132 -38.27 -35.90 -1.51
N ASN A 133 -37.76 -35.43 -2.66
CA ASN A 133 -37.05 -36.28 -3.60
C ASN A 133 -35.70 -36.75 -3.05
N ILE A 134 -34.93 -35.88 -2.37
CA ILE A 134 -33.65 -36.26 -1.75
C ILE A 134 -33.89 -37.27 -0.62
N LYS A 135 -34.84 -37.02 0.27
CA LYS A 135 -35.20 -37.91 1.38
C LYS A 135 -35.76 -39.26 0.93
N LYS A 136 -36.31 -39.36 -0.28
CA LYS A 136 -37.10 -40.52 -0.76
C LYS A 136 -36.42 -41.88 -0.62
N PHE A 137 -35.09 -41.91 -0.67
CA PHE A 137 -34.31 -43.15 -0.59
C PHE A 137 -33.53 -43.29 0.71
N ASP A 138 -33.59 -42.30 1.60
CA ASP A 138 -32.81 -42.24 2.83
C ASP A 138 -33.70 -42.00 4.05
N ASP A 139 -34.13 -43.12 4.66
CA ASP A 139 -34.99 -43.11 5.83
C ASP A 139 -34.30 -42.59 7.09
N SER A 140 -32.97 -42.42 7.08
CA SER A 140 -32.23 -41.79 8.19
C SER A 140 -32.51 -40.29 8.32
N ILE A 141 -32.98 -39.68 7.23
CA ILE A 141 -33.40 -38.28 7.19
C ILE A 141 -34.78 -38.18 7.84
N THR A 142 -34.82 -37.83 9.11
CA THR A 142 -36.05 -37.78 9.90
C THR A 142 -36.69 -36.40 9.88
N GLU A 143 -35.90 -35.33 9.69
CA GLU A 143 -36.37 -33.94 9.75
C GLU A 143 -36.13 -33.20 8.43
N THR A 144 -37.12 -32.42 7.99
CA THR A 144 -36.97 -31.45 6.92
C THR A 144 -37.45 -30.09 7.39
N SER A 145 -36.70 -29.04 7.08
CA SER A 145 -37.08 -27.66 7.39
C SER A 145 -36.60 -26.69 6.31
N ARG A 146 -36.87 -25.40 6.48
CA ARG A 146 -36.50 -24.34 5.55
C ARG A 146 -36.02 -23.11 6.30
N VAL A 147 -35.01 -22.46 5.73
CA VAL A 147 -34.59 -21.11 6.09
C VAL A 147 -34.77 -20.23 4.87
N ASP A 148 -35.79 -19.38 4.90
CA ASP A 148 -36.16 -18.51 3.80
C ASP A 148 -36.59 -17.12 4.28
N GLY A 149 -36.94 -16.27 3.33
CA GLY A 149 -37.46 -14.93 3.52
C GLY A 149 -38.15 -14.46 2.24
N LYS A 150 -38.87 -13.34 2.32
CA LYS A 150 -39.59 -12.76 1.17
C LYS A 150 -38.63 -12.29 0.08
N ASN A 151 -37.39 -12.00 0.45
CA ASN A 151 -36.31 -11.60 -0.42
C ASN A 151 -34.96 -12.11 0.13
N ARG A 152 -33.90 -11.95 -0.66
CA ARG A 152 -32.53 -12.36 -0.31
C ARG A 152 -32.00 -11.73 1.00
N TYR A 153 -32.45 -10.54 1.34
CA TYR A 153 -32.01 -9.83 2.53
C TYR A 153 -32.63 -10.46 3.78
N GLU A 154 -33.94 -10.71 3.77
CA GLU A 154 -34.64 -11.42 4.84
C GLU A 154 -34.15 -12.86 4.98
N THR A 155 -33.90 -13.56 3.87
CA THR A 155 -33.25 -14.89 3.89
C THR A 155 -31.89 -14.82 4.60
N SER A 156 -31.04 -13.84 4.27
CA SER A 156 -29.73 -13.68 4.94
C SER A 156 -29.86 -13.39 6.44
N ALA A 157 -30.85 -12.59 6.85
CA ALA A 157 -31.13 -12.34 8.26
C ALA A 157 -31.62 -13.60 8.98
N ASN A 158 -32.44 -14.42 8.33
CA ASN A 158 -32.94 -15.67 8.93
C ASN A 158 -31.86 -16.76 8.99
N ILE A 159 -30.96 -16.82 8.00
CA ILE A 159 -29.72 -17.62 8.08
C ILE A 159 -28.89 -17.19 9.28
N ALA A 160 -28.70 -15.88 9.46
CA ALA A 160 -27.95 -15.32 10.57
C ALA A 160 -28.58 -15.63 11.94
N LYS A 161 -29.91 -15.58 12.06
CA LYS A 161 -30.63 -15.98 13.28
C LYS A 161 -30.40 -17.44 13.62
N ARG A 162 -30.41 -18.32 12.62
CA ARG A 162 -30.16 -19.75 12.82
C ARG A 162 -28.71 -20.01 13.21
N ALA A 163 -27.76 -19.54 12.40
CA ALA A 163 -26.34 -19.78 12.58
C ALA A 163 -25.81 -19.29 13.95
N PHE A 164 -26.36 -18.18 14.45
CA PHE A 164 -25.92 -17.54 15.69
C PHE A 164 -26.95 -17.63 16.83
N ALA A 165 -27.90 -18.57 16.76
CA ALA A 165 -28.86 -18.79 17.86
C ALA A 165 -28.18 -19.25 19.15
N ALA A 166 -27.14 -20.08 19.03
CA ALA A 166 -26.39 -20.67 20.14
C ALA A 166 -24.91 -20.25 20.16
N VAL A 167 -24.50 -19.33 19.29
CA VAL A 167 -23.11 -18.92 19.10
C VAL A 167 -22.99 -17.42 19.33
N SER A 168 -22.00 -17.01 20.11
CA SER A 168 -21.75 -15.58 20.36
C SER A 168 -21.30 -14.90 19.07
N VAL A 169 -22.03 -13.88 18.66
CA VAL A 169 -21.61 -12.95 17.62
C VAL A 169 -20.48 -12.09 18.18
N ASN A 170 -19.35 -11.96 17.48
CA ASN A 170 -18.25 -11.04 17.80
C ASN A 170 -18.18 -9.89 16.79
N HIS A 171 -18.44 -10.20 15.52
CA HIS A 171 -18.49 -9.23 14.43
C HIS A 171 -19.80 -9.36 13.64
N VAL A 172 -20.15 -8.35 12.85
CA VAL A 172 -21.23 -8.43 11.86
C VAL A 172 -20.65 -8.05 10.50
N PHE A 173 -20.73 -8.97 9.53
CA PHE A 173 -20.19 -8.78 8.20
C PHE A 173 -21.28 -8.25 7.27
N LEU A 174 -21.07 -7.06 6.69
CA LEU A 174 -22.00 -6.47 5.74
C LEU A 174 -21.43 -6.55 4.34
N THR A 175 -22.23 -6.98 3.38
CA THR A 175 -21.84 -7.03 1.96
C THR A 175 -23.03 -6.69 1.08
N ARG A 176 -22.78 -6.34 -0.18
CA ARG A 176 -23.83 -6.08 -1.16
C ARG A 176 -24.60 -7.36 -1.46
N GLY A 177 -25.93 -7.30 -1.46
CA GLY A 177 -26.77 -8.48 -1.71
C GLY A 177 -27.11 -8.73 -3.18
N ASP A 178 -26.86 -7.80 -4.08
CA ASP A 178 -27.10 -7.97 -5.52
C ASP A 178 -25.99 -8.78 -6.22
N ASN A 179 -24.73 -8.63 -5.77
CA ASN A 179 -23.59 -9.40 -6.24
C ASN A 179 -22.60 -9.73 -5.09
N PRO A 180 -22.88 -10.77 -4.27
CA PRO A 180 -22.15 -11.03 -3.03
C PRO A 180 -20.82 -11.77 -3.24
N VAL A 181 -20.04 -11.43 -4.26
CA VAL A 181 -18.74 -12.09 -4.54
C VAL A 181 -17.76 -11.87 -3.40
N ASP A 182 -17.72 -10.66 -2.84
CA ASP A 182 -16.87 -10.33 -1.69
C ASP A 182 -17.31 -11.08 -0.41
N ALA A 183 -18.51 -11.67 -0.40
CA ALA A 183 -19.03 -12.46 0.71
C ALA A 183 -18.52 -13.92 0.70
N LEU A 184 -18.02 -14.41 -0.44
CA LEU A 184 -17.66 -15.82 -0.62
C LEU A 184 -16.50 -16.23 0.29
N SER A 185 -15.50 -15.36 0.42
CA SER A 185 -14.37 -15.56 1.32
C SER A 185 -14.71 -15.21 2.78
N ALA A 186 -15.82 -14.50 3.04
CA ALA A 186 -16.24 -14.11 4.39
C ALA A 186 -16.57 -15.32 5.27
N GLY A 187 -17.02 -16.44 4.67
CA GLY A 187 -17.25 -17.70 5.38
C GLY A 187 -16.02 -18.21 6.15
N SER A 188 -14.81 -17.85 5.71
CA SER A 188 -13.57 -18.17 6.42
C SER A 188 -13.37 -17.36 7.70
N LEU A 189 -13.95 -16.15 7.82
CA LEU A 189 -13.87 -15.35 9.05
C LEU A 189 -14.52 -16.07 10.23
N ASN A 190 -15.54 -16.88 9.95
CA ASN A 190 -16.23 -17.72 10.93
C ASN A 190 -15.45 -18.97 11.36
N ALA A 191 -14.32 -19.28 10.72
CA ALA A 191 -13.39 -20.31 11.19
C ALA A 191 -12.54 -19.84 12.39
N PHE A 192 -12.56 -18.54 12.73
CA PHE A 192 -11.70 -17.95 13.75
C PHE A 192 -12.51 -17.42 14.93
N ALA A 193 -12.30 -17.98 16.13
CA ALA A 193 -13.12 -17.71 17.32
C ALA A 193 -13.28 -16.21 17.65
N GLY A 194 -12.22 -15.41 17.48
CA GLY A 194 -12.27 -13.96 17.73
C GLY A 194 -13.01 -13.15 16.66
N LYS A 195 -13.37 -13.76 15.53
CA LYS A 195 -13.95 -13.10 14.35
C LYS A 195 -15.31 -13.68 13.94
N MET A 196 -15.94 -14.48 14.79
CA MET A 196 -17.24 -15.10 14.49
C MET A 196 -18.34 -14.04 14.30
N GLY A 197 -19.09 -14.14 13.21
CA GLY A 197 -20.10 -13.16 12.84
C GLY A 197 -20.95 -13.57 11.62
N PRO A 198 -22.21 -13.14 11.58
CA PRO A 198 -23.07 -13.41 10.43
C PRO A 198 -22.68 -12.56 9.23
N VAL A 199 -22.85 -13.14 8.05
CA VAL A 199 -22.78 -12.44 6.76
C VAL A 199 -24.19 -11.95 6.39
N LEU A 200 -24.41 -10.64 6.46
CA LEU A 200 -25.67 -10.00 6.13
C LEU A 200 -25.59 -9.33 4.76
N LEU A 201 -26.57 -9.64 3.92
CA LEU A 201 -26.71 -9.04 2.60
C LEU A 201 -27.49 -7.73 2.72
N VAL A 202 -26.94 -6.65 2.18
CA VAL A 202 -27.55 -5.32 2.21
C VAL A 202 -27.91 -4.89 0.79
N ASN A 203 -29.08 -4.28 0.59
CA ASN A 203 -29.42 -3.68 -0.69
C ASN A 203 -28.44 -2.55 -1.04
N PRO A 204 -27.96 -2.47 -2.29
CA PRO A 204 -26.91 -1.50 -2.66
C PRO A 204 -27.42 -0.06 -2.69
N SER A 205 -28.74 0.14 -2.79
CA SER A 205 -29.38 1.46 -2.84
C SER A 205 -30.80 1.43 -2.24
N GLY A 206 -31.37 2.61 -1.99
CA GLY A 206 -32.71 2.76 -1.41
C GLY A 206 -32.75 2.59 0.12
N THR A 207 -33.93 2.29 0.66
CA THR A 207 -34.13 2.01 2.08
C THR A 207 -33.62 0.60 2.41
N VAL A 208 -32.75 0.48 3.42
CA VAL A 208 -32.25 -0.83 3.87
C VAL A 208 -33.40 -1.72 4.32
N ASP A 209 -33.36 -2.99 3.90
CA ASP A 209 -34.37 -3.97 4.34
C ASP A 209 -34.40 -4.07 5.88
N LYS A 210 -35.60 -3.90 6.44
CA LYS A 210 -35.82 -3.84 7.89
C LYS A 210 -35.29 -5.08 8.61
N SER A 211 -35.36 -6.25 7.97
CA SER A 211 -34.87 -7.52 8.54
C SER A 211 -33.37 -7.48 8.89
N ILE A 212 -32.57 -6.78 8.09
CA ILE A 212 -31.14 -6.60 8.31
C ILE A 212 -30.91 -5.68 9.50
N VAL A 213 -31.62 -4.54 9.53
CA VAL A 213 -31.52 -3.56 10.61
C VAL A 213 -31.93 -4.17 11.95
N ASP A 214 -33.05 -4.89 11.96
CA ASP A 214 -33.59 -5.56 13.16
C ASP A 214 -32.62 -6.63 13.67
N TYR A 215 -32.08 -7.44 12.76
CA TYR A 215 -31.12 -8.47 13.15
C TYR A 215 -29.84 -7.86 13.72
N TYR A 216 -29.26 -6.86 13.06
CA TYR A 216 -28.07 -6.17 13.57
C TYR A 216 -28.31 -5.63 14.98
N ARG A 217 -29.44 -4.93 15.20
CA ARG A 217 -29.81 -4.42 16.53
C ARG A 217 -29.96 -5.51 17.57
N SER A 218 -30.52 -6.67 17.20
CA SER A 218 -30.65 -7.80 18.13
C SER A 218 -29.32 -8.39 18.60
N THR A 219 -28.22 -8.16 17.86
CA THR A 219 -26.89 -8.60 18.29
C THR A 219 -26.33 -7.77 19.46
N GLY A 220 -26.89 -6.57 19.71
CA GLY A 220 -26.38 -5.62 20.71
C GLY A 220 -24.97 -5.08 20.41
N LYS A 221 -24.46 -5.29 19.19
CA LYS A 221 -23.10 -4.88 18.82
C LYS A 221 -23.02 -3.41 18.46
N SER A 222 -21.89 -2.80 18.81
CA SER A 222 -21.54 -1.44 18.40
C SER A 222 -21.12 -1.39 16.93
N ALA A 223 -21.04 -0.20 16.35
CA ALA A 223 -20.52 0.00 15.00
C ALA A 223 -19.08 -0.53 14.83
N GLY A 224 -18.27 -0.51 15.91
CA GLY A 224 -16.91 -1.06 15.95
C GLY A 224 -16.79 -2.56 15.69
N ALA A 225 -17.88 -3.31 15.86
CA ALA A 225 -17.93 -4.73 15.55
C ALA A 225 -18.33 -5.01 14.09
N VAL A 226 -18.74 -3.99 13.34
CA VAL A 226 -19.22 -4.13 11.96
C VAL A 226 -18.04 -4.08 11.00
N LEU A 227 -17.98 -5.05 10.09
CA LEU A 227 -17.00 -5.09 9.02
C LEU A 227 -17.72 -5.16 7.66
N VAL A 228 -17.55 -4.12 6.86
CA VAL A 228 -18.09 -4.06 5.51
C VAL A 228 -17.10 -4.69 4.53
N LEU A 229 -17.59 -5.58 3.68
CA LEU A 229 -16.83 -6.27 2.64
C LEU A 229 -17.16 -5.65 1.28
N GLY A 230 -16.14 -5.11 0.62
CA GLY A 230 -16.27 -4.39 -0.64
C GLY A 230 -16.21 -2.87 -0.49
N GLY A 231 -15.89 -2.20 -1.60
CA GLY A 231 -15.75 -0.75 -1.70
C GLY A 231 -17.07 0.03 -1.53
N GLU A 232 -16.98 1.36 -1.49
CA GLU A 232 -18.16 2.24 -1.40
C GLU A 232 -19.10 2.09 -2.61
N ALA A 233 -18.55 1.77 -3.79
CA ALA A 233 -19.33 1.44 -4.99
C ALA A 233 -20.11 0.11 -4.86
N ALA A 234 -19.65 -0.81 -4.00
CA ALA A 234 -20.35 -2.06 -3.72
C ALA A 234 -21.43 -1.85 -2.67
N LEU A 235 -21.09 -1.21 -1.55
CA LEU A 235 -22.01 -0.86 -0.49
C LEU A 235 -21.66 0.53 0.06
N SER A 236 -22.48 1.53 -0.24
CA SER A 236 -22.22 2.92 0.13
C SER A 236 -22.30 3.14 1.64
N ASP A 237 -21.58 4.15 2.14
CA ASP A 237 -21.64 4.53 3.56
C ASP A 237 -23.06 4.94 4.00
N ALA A 238 -23.87 5.45 3.07
CA ALA A 238 -25.28 5.75 3.31
C ALA A 238 -26.12 4.49 3.60
N GLN A 239 -25.85 3.37 2.91
CA GLN A 239 -26.52 2.09 3.22
C GLN A 239 -26.02 1.53 4.57
N VAL A 240 -24.71 1.59 4.81
CA VAL A 240 -24.12 1.12 6.07
C VAL A 240 -24.72 1.90 7.26
N LYS A 241 -24.84 3.22 7.16
CA LYS A 241 -25.43 4.09 8.20
C LYS A 241 -26.89 3.71 8.52
N GLN A 242 -27.67 3.28 7.53
CA GLN A 242 -29.04 2.81 7.76
C GLN A 242 -29.11 1.51 8.58
N VAL A 243 -28.07 0.66 8.50
CA VAL A 243 -27.94 -0.55 9.33
C VAL A 243 -27.51 -0.18 10.75
N VAL A 244 -26.41 0.57 10.88
CA VAL A 244 -25.74 0.78 12.17
C VAL A 244 -26.26 1.97 13.00
N GLY A 245 -27.06 2.85 12.40
CA GLY A 245 -27.57 4.07 13.04
C GLY A 245 -26.59 5.25 13.00
N GLU A 246 -26.72 6.20 13.94
CA GLU A 246 -25.75 7.29 14.12
C GLU A 246 -24.47 6.75 14.76
N SER A 247 -23.53 6.40 13.91
CA SER A 247 -22.15 6.10 14.31
C SER A 247 -21.21 7.08 13.62
N GLN A 248 -20.10 7.42 14.27
CA GLN A 248 -18.97 8.04 13.56
C GLN A 248 -18.45 7.03 12.53
N SER A 249 -18.90 7.15 11.27
CA SER A 249 -18.30 6.42 10.15
C SER A 249 -16.96 7.06 9.90
N ILE A 250 -15.88 6.35 10.22
CA ILE A 250 -14.55 6.82 9.88
C ILE A 250 -14.17 6.11 8.59
N SER A 251 -14.41 6.79 7.46
CA SER A 251 -13.98 6.32 6.14
C SER A 251 -12.49 6.62 5.96
N PRO A 252 -11.62 5.61 5.88
CA PRO A 252 -10.19 5.83 5.69
C PRO A 252 -9.82 6.22 4.24
N TRP A 253 -10.78 6.23 3.31
CA TRP A 253 -10.55 6.33 1.86
C TRP A 253 -10.35 7.74 1.33
N LYS A 254 -10.33 8.77 2.18
CA LYS A 254 -10.21 10.15 1.68
C LYS A 254 -8.86 10.43 1.02
N TYR A 255 -7.83 9.59 1.21
CA TYR A 255 -6.53 9.72 0.54
C TYR A 255 -5.85 8.37 0.34
N ALA A 256 -6.01 7.73 -0.83
CA ALA A 256 -5.14 6.63 -1.25
C ALA A 256 -4.69 6.89 -2.69
N GLU A 257 -3.44 7.33 -2.84
CA GLU A 257 -2.77 7.48 -4.12
C GLU A 257 -2.44 6.09 -4.69
N THR A 258 -2.60 5.89 -6.00
CA THR A 258 -2.31 4.60 -6.65
C THR A 258 -0.84 4.20 -6.49
N GLU A 259 -0.52 2.91 -6.60
CA GLU A 259 0.88 2.45 -6.59
C GLU A 259 1.72 3.14 -7.66
N GLU A 260 1.15 3.35 -8.85
CA GLU A 260 1.78 4.10 -9.94
C GLU A 260 2.09 5.55 -9.52
N SER A 261 1.16 6.21 -8.82
CA SER A 261 1.35 7.57 -8.30
C SER A 261 2.42 7.63 -7.22
N LEU A 262 2.43 6.66 -6.29
CA LEU A 262 3.44 6.56 -5.23
C LEU A 262 4.82 6.25 -5.80
N LYS A 263 4.92 5.34 -6.78
CA LYS A 263 6.17 5.05 -7.51
C LYS A 263 6.69 6.30 -8.20
N LEU A 264 5.82 7.01 -8.93
CA LEU A 264 6.18 8.24 -9.63
C LEU A 264 6.68 9.32 -8.67
N LYS A 265 6.05 9.47 -7.51
CA LYS A 265 6.49 10.43 -6.47
C LYS A 265 7.85 10.06 -5.88
N LEU A 266 8.09 8.78 -5.60
CA LEU A 266 9.39 8.30 -5.14
C LEU A 266 10.47 8.58 -6.18
N GLN A 267 10.24 8.22 -7.46
CA GLN A 267 11.19 8.47 -8.54
C GLN A 267 11.51 9.97 -8.68
N LYS A 268 10.49 10.84 -8.66
CA LYS A 268 10.71 12.30 -8.71
C LYS A 268 11.51 12.81 -7.51
N ALA A 269 11.22 12.33 -6.30
CA ALA A 269 11.95 12.71 -5.10
C ALA A 269 13.40 12.18 -5.10
N ALA A 270 13.63 10.99 -5.65
CA ALA A 270 14.96 10.41 -5.83
C ALA A 270 15.79 11.26 -6.80
N ILE A 271 15.21 11.65 -7.94
CA ILE A 271 15.84 12.55 -8.90
C ILE A 271 16.10 13.94 -8.29
N GLU A 272 15.16 14.49 -7.52
CA GLU A 272 15.33 15.79 -6.85
C GLU A 272 16.54 15.76 -5.89
N TYR A 273 16.72 14.68 -5.13
CA TYR A 273 17.84 14.55 -4.20
C TYR A 273 19.17 14.18 -4.88
N LEU A 274 19.17 13.14 -5.72
CA LEU A 274 20.38 12.52 -6.29
C LEU A 274 20.81 13.10 -7.64
N GLY A 275 19.85 13.56 -8.45
CA GLY A 275 20.07 13.94 -9.86
C GLY A 275 19.76 12.81 -10.84
N HIS A 276 19.48 13.17 -12.10
CA HIS A 276 19.14 12.17 -13.14
C HIS A 276 20.30 11.22 -13.41
N LYS A 277 21.55 11.71 -13.42
CA LYS A 277 22.72 10.86 -13.71
C LYS A 277 22.79 9.68 -12.75
N THR A 278 22.74 9.95 -11.44
CA THR A 278 22.80 8.90 -10.42
C THR A 278 21.55 8.02 -10.45
N TRP A 279 20.35 8.60 -10.52
CA TRP A 279 19.11 7.83 -10.50
C TRP A 279 18.95 6.92 -11.73
N GLN A 280 19.31 7.37 -12.94
CA GLN A 280 19.21 6.54 -14.16
C GLN A 280 20.14 5.32 -14.12
N GLY A 281 21.29 5.44 -13.46
CA GLY A 281 22.23 4.33 -13.26
C GLY A 281 21.87 3.36 -12.13
N MET A 282 20.86 3.68 -11.31
CA MET A 282 20.35 2.77 -10.28
C MET A 282 19.49 1.67 -10.89
N GLU A 283 19.36 0.56 -10.17
CA GLU A 283 18.51 -0.55 -10.59
C GLU A 283 17.02 -0.19 -10.61
N ASN A 284 16.26 -0.81 -11.50
CA ASN A 284 14.80 -0.70 -11.57
C ASN A 284 14.08 -1.53 -10.48
N ASP A 285 14.51 -1.34 -9.23
CA ASP A 285 13.95 -1.98 -8.04
C ASP A 285 14.03 -1.04 -6.84
N LEU A 286 13.46 -1.43 -5.70
CA LEU A 286 13.66 -0.76 -4.41
C LEU A 286 14.48 -1.65 -3.47
N LYS A 287 15.76 -1.30 -3.30
CA LYS A 287 16.71 -2.06 -2.48
C LYS A 287 17.39 -1.15 -1.46
N PHE A 288 17.81 -1.75 -0.35
CA PHE A 288 18.52 -1.10 0.73
C PHE A 288 19.77 -1.91 1.09
N ASP A 289 20.85 -1.20 1.40
CA ASP A 289 22.07 -1.77 1.96
C ASP A 289 21.84 -2.16 3.43
N THR A 290 22.81 -2.88 4.00
CA THR A 290 22.74 -3.40 5.38
C THR A 290 22.65 -2.31 6.46
N ASP A 291 23.05 -1.08 6.14
CA ASP A 291 22.96 0.10 6.99
C ASP A 291 21.62 0.86 6.84
N GLY A 292 20.72 0.37 5.98
CA GLY A 292 19.43 0.99 5.68
C GLY A 292 19.49 2.10 4.62
N THR A 293 20.63 2.31 3.98
CA THR A 293 20.77 3.26 2.87
C THR A 293 20.12 2.68 1.61
N PRO A 294 19.27 3.42 0.86
CA PRO A 294 18.72 2.90 -0.38
C PRO A 294 19.81 2.72 -1.46
N SER A 295 19.93 1.51 -2.00
CA SER A 295 20.84 1.16 -3.09
C SER A 295 20.17 1.11 -4.47
N ALA A 296 18.83 0.95 -4.50
CA ALA A 296 18.02 1.08 -5.72
C ALA A 296 16.73 1.86 -5.43
N LEU A 297 16.31 2.73 -6.35
CA LEU A 297 15.16 3.64 -6.20
C LEU A 297 14.33 3.73 -7.51
N PHE A 298 14.04 2.58 -8.12
CA PHE A 298 13.38 2.48 -9.43
C PHE A 298 14.10 3.29 -10.51
N GLY A 299 15.41 3.12 -10.60
CA GLY A 299 16.23 3.66 -11.68
C GLY A 299 15.99 2.91 -12.99
N LEU A 300 16.90 3.09 -13.95
CA LEU A 300 16.76 2.56 -15.30
C LEU A 300 17.85 1.55 -15.69
N ASP A 301 18.74 1.20 -14.77
CA ASP A 301 19.91 0.36 -15.05
C ASP A 301 20.80 0.92 -16.19
N ASP A 302 20.86 2.25 -16.34
CA ASP A 302 21.50 2.93 -17.47
C ASP A 302 22.45 4.03 -16.99
N ASN A 303 23.66 3.62 -16.61
CA ASN A 303 24.73 4.52 -16.17
C ASN A 303 25.43 5.26 -17.34
N ALA A 304 25.17 4.88 -18.59
CA ALA A 304 25.80 5.43 -19.79
C ALA A 304 25.01 6.60 -20.41
N SER A 305 23.74 6.73 -20.05
CA SER A 305 22.82 7.75 -20.55
C SER A 305 23.27 9.20 -20.34
N LEU A 306 24.05 9.50 -19.29
CA LEU A 306 24.57 10.83 -18.98
C LEU A 306 26.04 10.76 -18.54
N ALA A 307 26.94 11.33 -19.36
CA ALA A 307 28.37 11.38 -19.04
C ALA A 307 28.68 12.35 -17.88
N THR A 308 27.95 13.45 -17.79
CA THR A 308 28.12 14.52 -16.79
C THR A 308 26.84 14.71 -15.96
N GLU A 309 26.96 15.41 -14.82
CA GLU A 309 25.79 15.78 -14.03
C GLU A 309 24.85 16.69 -14.83
N GLY A 310 23.56 16.61 -14.51
CA GLY A 310 22.55 17.47 -15.12
C GLY A 310 22.78 18.96 -14.86
N GLN A 311 22.23 19.81 -15.73
CA GLN A 311 22.34 21.27 -15.65
C GLN A 311 21.03 21.96 -15.26
N GLU A 312 19.88 21.27 -15.35
CA GLU A 312 18.60 21.81 -14.93
C GLU A 312 18.53 21.95 -13.40
N LYS A 313 18.01 23.09 -12.94
CA LYS A 313 17.97 23.50 -11.53
C LYS A 313 16.55 23.68 -11.00
N ASP A 314 15.53 23.68 -11.86
CA ASP A 314 14.14 23.77 -11.46
C ASP A 314 13.56 22.38 -11.16
N PRO A 315 13.29 22.04 -9.88
CA PRO A 315 12.76 20.73 -9.52
C PRO A 315 11.34 20.49 -10.08
N ARG A 316 10.62 21.54 -10.51
CA ARG A 316 9.29 21.40 -11.13
C ARG A 316 9.33 20.78 -12.52
N LYS A 317 10.49 20.76 -13.16
CA LYS A 317 10.72 20.17 -14.49
C LYS A 317 11.20 18.72 -14.42
N ILE A 318 11.24 18.12 -13.23
CA ILE A 318 11.66 16.73 -13.06
C ILE A 318 10.63 15.80 -13.69
N GLU A 319 11.11 14.97 -14.61
CA GLU A 319 10.35 13.90 -15.25
C GLU A 319 11.04 12.57 -14.97
N ALA A 320 10.30 11.60 -14.42
CA ALA A 320 10.83 10.27 -14.12
C ALA A 320 10.91 9.40 -15.39
N LYS A 321 11.81 9.76 -16.30
CA LYS A 321 12.04 9.06 -17.57
C LYS A 321 13.51 9.19 -17.98
N LYS A 322 13.92 8.43 -19.01
CA LYS A 322 15.28 8.51 -19.56
C LYS A 322 15.53 9.89 -20.18
N ILE A 323 16.61 10.55 -19.75
CA ILE A 323 17.15 11.80 -20.29
C ILE A 323 18.60 11.57 -20.69
N THR A 324 18.95 11.94 -21.92
CA THR A 324 20.32 11.86 -22.47
C THR A 324 20.99 13.22 -22.66
N ASP A 325 20.20 14.30 -22.60
CA ASP A 325 20.66 15.68 -22.75
C ASP A 325 20.91 16.30 -21.36
N PRO A 326 22.18 16.61 -21.00
CA PRO A 326 22.51 17.19 -19.70
C PRO A 326 21.78 18.52 -19.42
N THR A 327 21.39 19.27 -20.45
CA THR A 327 20.66 20.55 -20.26
C THR A 327 19.24 20.36 -19.73
N LYS A 328 18.65 19.18 -19.97
CA LYS A 328 17.29 18.80 -19.51
C LYS A 328 17.34 17.94 -18.25
N ALA A 329 18.50 17.36 -17.95
CA ALA A 329 18.70 16.56 -16.76
C ALA A 329 18.81 17.46 -15.53
N PHE A 330 17.97 17.20 -14.53
CA PHE A 330 18.10 17.81 -13.20
C PHE A 330 19.40 17.39 -12.52
N ALA A 331 20.15 18.37 -11.99
CA ALA A 331 21.47 18.19 -11.42
C ALA A 331 21.49 17.38 -10.11
N GLY A 332 20.42 17.44 -9.32
CA GLY A 332 20.35 16.86 -7.97
C GLY A 332 20.88 17.80 -6.88
N PHE A 333 20.17 17.89 -5.74
CA PHE A 333 20.60 18.75 -4.63
C PHE A 333 21.80 18.20 -3.85
N LYS A 334 21.98 16.88 -3.77
CA LYS A 334 23.14 16.24 -3.12
C LYS A 334 24.46 16.55 -3.84
N PRO A 335 24.62 16.27 -5.16
CA PRO A 335 25.86 16.61 -5.87
C PRO A 335 26.07 18.13 -5.96
N THR A 336 25.00 18.93 -6.03
CA THR A 336 25.12 20.40 -6.01
C THR A 336 25.71 20.89 -4.68
N LEU A 337 25.22 20.40 -3.54
CA LEU A 337 25.73 20.79 -2.23
C LEU A 337 27.21 20.44 -2.05
N ALA A 338 27.64 19.27 -2.54
CA ALA A 338 29.05 18.85 -2.45
C ALA A 338 29.99 19.85 -3.17
N LYS A 339 29.56 20.40 -4.31
CA LYS A 339 30.32 21.46 -5.01
C LYS A 339 30.38 22.76 -4.19
N TYR A 340 29.25 23.19 -3.62
CA TYR A 340 29.22 24.39 -2.78
C TYR A 340 30.08 24.25 -1.52
N ASP A 341 30.13 23.09 -0.90
CA ASP A 341 30.93 22.83 0.31
C ASP A 341 32.44 23.05 0.05
N ILE A 342 32.92 22.55 -1.10
CA ILE A 342 34.29 22.76 -1.57
C ILE A 342 34.58 24.26 -1.77
N TYR A 343 33.72 24.97 -2.48
CA TYR A 343 33.92 26.39 -2.77
C TYR A 343 33.79 27.26 -1.51
N ALA A 344 32.77 27.03 -0.68
CA ALA A 344 32.52 27.79 0.54
C ALA A 344 33.68 27.64 1.53
N THR A 345 34.22 26.43 1.69
CA THR A 345 35.38 26.18 2.57
C THR A 345 36.62 26.92 2.09
N LYS A 346 36.92 26.85 0.78
CA LYS A 346 38.10 27.50 0.20
C LYS A 346 38.03 29.02 0.34
N ILE A 347 36.88 29.62 0.04
CA ILE A 347 36.68 31.08 0.05
C ILE A 347 36.61 31.62 1.48
N ASP A 348 35.97 30.91 2.42
CA ASP A 348 35.95 31.31 3.82
C ASP A 348 37.36 31.31 4.44
N GLY A 349 38.19 30.33 4.08
CA GLY A 349 39.60 30.30 4.45
C GLY A 349 40.36 31.53 3.94
N LEU A 350 40.22 31.87 2.66
CA LEU A 350 40.85 33.05 2.06
C LEU A 350 40.38 34.35 2.73
N TYR A 351 39.07 34.50 2.95
CA TYR A 351 38.50 35.66 3.63
C TYR A 351 39.03 35.82 5.06
N LYS A 352 39.03 34.75 5.85
CA LYS A 352 39.52 34.77 7.24
C LYS A 352 40.98 35.17 7.32
N THR A 353 41.83 34.64 6.43
CA THR A 353 43.25 35.01 6.35
C THR A 353 43.39 36.51 6.02
N ALA A 354 42.76 36.98 4.95
CA ALA A 354 42.85 38.38 4.53
C ALA A 354 42.30 39.35 5.61
N LYS A 355 41.21 38.97 6.28
CA LYS A 355 40.63 39.76 7.37
C LYS A 355 41.53 39.83 8.59
N ALA A 356 42.14 38.71 8.99
CA ALA A 356 43.07 38.67 10.11
C ALA A 356 44.32 39.51 9.84
N GLU A 357 44.90 39.41 8.64
CA GLU A 357 46.05 40.21 8.22
C GLU A 357 45.76 41.72 8.22
N LEU A 358 44.55 42.12 7.84
CA LEU A 358 44.08 43.50 7.90
C LEU A 358 43.87 43.97 9.34
N ASP A 359 43.20 43.18 10.17
CA ASP A 359 42.93 43.52 11.58
C ASP A 359 44.23 43.63 12.38
N GLU A 360 45.19 42.74 12.15
CA GLU A 360 46.51 42.81 12.76
C GLU A 360 47.24 44.10 12.36
N ALA A 361 47.23 44.45 11.07
CA ALA A 361 47.84 45.67 10.58
C ALA A 361 47.20 46.93 11.18
N VAL A 362 45.87 46.97 11.27
CA VAL A 362 45.11 48.06 11.91
C VAL A 362 45.41 48.13 13.41
N ASN A 363 45.43 47.01 14.12
CA ASN A 363 45.71 46.97 15.56
C ASN A 363 47.13 47.43 15.89
N ASN A 364 48.12 47.01 15.10
CA ASN A 364 49.51 47.45 15.27
C ASN A 364 49.64 48.96 15.02
N ALA A 365 48.93 49.47 14.01
CA ALA A 365 48.87 50.89 13.71
C ALA A 365 48.17 51.75 14.78
N VAL A 366 47.13 51.24 15.44
CA VAL A 366 46.45 51.96 16.53
C VAL A 366 47.32 51.98 17.79
N LYS A 367 48.10 50.92 18.06
CA LYS A 367 48.98 50.81 19.24
C LYS A 367 50.23 51.70 19.15
N ALA A 368 50.71 51.98 17.95
CA ALA A 368 51.83 52.90 17.71
C ALA A 368 51.25 54.23 17.19
N PRO A 369 51.15 55.31 18.01
CA PRO A 369 50.48 56.56 17.63
C PRO A 369 51.29 57.32 16.56
N THR A 370 51.20 56.80 15.34
CA THR A 370 51.94 57.24 14.17
C THR A 370 50.96 57.97 13.25
N ALA A 371 51.38 59.10 12.67
CA ALA A 371 50.53 59.89 11.79
C ALA A 371 49.93 59.03 10.66
N ALA A 372 48.61 59.13 10.45
CA ALA A 372 47.86 58.24 9.55
C ALA A 372 48.43 58.14 8.12
N ALA A 373 49.03 59.23 7.61
CA ALA A 373 49.67 59.29 6.30
C ALA A 373 50.87 58.33 6.13
N ASN A 374 51.57 57.98 7.21
CA ASN A 374 52.73 57.07 7.17
C ASN A 374 52.33 55.59 7.27
N VAL A 375 51.13 55.32 7.78
CA VAL A 375 50.58 53.96 7.99
C VAL A 375 49.74 53.50 6.78
N GLU A 376 49.22 54.45 6.02
CA GLU A 376 48.46 54.25 4.79
C GLU A 376 49.08 53.22 3.84
N ALA A 377 50.39 53.31 3.58
CA ALA A 377 51.10 52.40 2.68
C ALA A 377 51.08 50.92 3.13
N ALA A 378 51.05 50.67 4.45
CA ALA A 378 51.09 49.32 5.02
C ALA A 378 49.72 48.64 5.11
N ILE A 379 48.64 49.43 5.21
CA ILE A 379 47.27 48.92 5.36
C ILE A 379 46.53 48.90 4.02
N LYS A 380 46.83 49.84 3.11
CA LYS A 380 46.13 50.00 1.82
C LYS A 380 46.09 48.72 1.00
N ALA A 381 47.22 48.05 0.76
CA ALA A 381 47.26 46.83 -0.05
C ALA A 381 46.38 45.71 0.54
N LYS A 382 46.36 45.56 1.88
CA LYS A 382 45.53 44.57 2.58
C LYS A 382 44.05 44.92 2.56
N PHE A 383 43.73 46.22 2.68
CA PHE A 383 42.37 46.72 2.56
C PHE A 383 41.83 46.55 1.14
N GLU A 384 42.63 46.89 0.13
CA GLU A 384 42.29 46.72 -1.29
C GLU A 384 42.15 45.25 -1.66
N ALA A 385 42.96 44.35 -1.09
CA ALA A 385 42.80 42.90 -1.28
C ALA A 385 41.48 42.35 -0.72
N LEU A 386 40.97 42.92 0.38
CA LEU A 386 39.71 42.47 1.01
C LEU A 386 38.47 43.12 0.37
N TYR A 387 38.55 44.40 0.02
CA TYR A 387 37.42 45.24 -0.40
C TYR A 387 37.46 45.68 -1.87
N GLY A 388 38.53 45.31 -2.61
CA GLY A 388 38.68 45.43 -4.06
C GLY A 388 38.36 46.78 -4.68
N THR A 389 38.73 47.87 -3.99
CA THR A 389 38.52 49.24 -4.46
C THR A 389 39.84 49.97 -4.62
N SER A 390 40.12 50.50 -5.81
CA SER A 390 41.23 51.42 -6.08
C SER A 390 40.93 52.86 -5.65
N SER A 391 39.73 53.13 -5.14
CA SER A 391 39.24 54.47 -4.75
C SER A 391 39.60 54.82 -3.30
N PHE A 392 40.84 54.54 -2.93
CA PHE A 392 41.39 54.85 -1.62
C PHE A 392 41.48 56.38 -1.42
N LYS A 393 40.86 56.92 -0.37
CA LYS A 393 41.21 58.25 0.16
C LYS A 393 41.34 58.18 1.69
N ALA A 394 42.49 58.59 2.21
CA ALA A 394 42.71 58.77 3.64
C ALA A 394 41.78 59.86 4.19
N THR A 395 41.39 59.73 5.46
CA THR A 395 40.65 60.79 6.16
C THR A 395 41.54 62.01 6.27
N THR A 396 41.14 63.11 5.64
CA THR A 396 41.91 64.36 5.63
C THR A 396 41.42 65.28 6.74
N ILE A 397 42.35 65.88 7.47
CA ILE A 397 42.11 66.74 8.62
C ILE A 397 42.89 68.04 8.41
N ASP A 398 42.23 69.18 8.66
CA ASP A 398 42.86 70.50 8.61
C ASP A 398 43.11 71.02 10.04
N GLY A 399 44.31 71.53 10.28
CA GLY A 399 44.68 72.29 11.48
C GLY A 399 45.74 71.63 12.37
N VAL A 400 46.32 72.44 13.27
CA VAL A 400 47.18 71.98 14.38
C VAL A 400 46.36 72.07 15.67
N SER A 401 46.54 71.12 16.61
CA SER A 401 45.83 71.08 17.91
C SER A 401 45.73 72.47 18.56
N PRO A 402 44.57 72.94 19.07
CA PRO A 402 43.37 72.17 19.41
C PRO A 402 42.21 72.24 18.39
N ASN A 403 42.38 72.89 17.23
CA ASN A 403 41.29 73.21 16.29
C ASN A 403 41.26 72.34 15.03
N VAL A 404 41.42 71.02 15.20
CA VAL A 404 41.45 70.06 14.08
C VAL A 404 40.04 69.76 13.57
N LYS A 405 39.76 69.96 12.27
CA LYS A 405 38.46 69.69 11.63
C LYS A 405 38.60 68.66 10.51
N VAL A 406 37.74 67.62 10.52
CA VAL A 406 37.70 66.58 9.47
C VAL A 406 37.11 67.17 8.18
N LYS A 407 37.88 67.12 7.09
CA LYS A 407 37.53 67.73 5.78
C LYS A 407 36.85 66.74 4.85
N VAL A 408 37.30 65.47 4.85
CA VAL A 408 36.70 64.36 4.09
C VAL A 408 36.86 63.07 4.91
N GLN A 409 35.76 62.37 5.19
CA GLN A 409 35.80 61.05 5.83
C GLN A 409 36.16 59.96 4.82
N GLY A 410 37.22 59.19 5.11
CA GLY A 410 37.74 58.10 4.30
C GLY A 410 37.56 56.72 4.94
N ALA A 411 38.39 55.75 4.55
CA ALA A 411 38.33 54.35 5.01
C ALA A 411 38.69 54.13 6.49
N PHE A 412 39.18 55.16 7.18
CA PHE A 412 39.67 55.11 8.55
C PHE A 412 39.09 56.22 9.42
N ASN A 413 38.97 55.95 10.72
CA ASN A 413 38.73 56.97 11.73
C ASN A 413 40.08 57.49 12.26
N VAL A 414 40.13 58.78 12.59
CA VAL A 414 41.31 59.45 13.16
C VAL A 414 40.90 60.28 14.38
N ASP A 415 41.79 60.43 15.36
CA ASP A 415 41.57 61.27 16.54
C ASP A 415 41.83 62.77 16.24
N LYS A 416 41.69 63.61 17.28
CA LYS A 416 41.89 65.06 17.21
C LYS A 416 43.33 65.47 16.86
N ASP A 417 44.30 64.57 16.95
CA ASP A 417 45.71 64.81 16.68
C ASP A 417 46.16 64.15 15.35
N GLY A 418 45.23 63.48 14.66
CA GLY A 418 45.43 62.85 13.36
C GLY A 418 46.02 61.45 13.38
N ASN A 419 45.98 60.78 14.53
CA ASN A 419 46.35 59.38 14.65
C ASN A 419 45.19 58.47 14.27
N LEU A 420 45.51 57.30 13.73
CA LEU A 420 44.53 56.26 13.38
C LEU A 420 43.84 55.71 14.63
N THR A 421 42.49 55.70 14.64
CA THR A 421 41.70 55.08 15.73
C THR A 421 40.96 53.82 15.29
N GLY A 422 40.98 53.48 14.00
CA GLY A 422 40.44 52.24 13.46
C GLY A 422 39.83 52.41 12.07
N LEU A 423 39.12 51.39 11.59
CA LEU A 423 38.41 51.41 10.30
C LEU A 423 37.08 52.17 10.39
N ASN A 424 36.74 52.90 9.33
CA ASN A 424 35.45 53.58 9.21
C ASN A 424 34.36 52.58 8.75
N LYS A 425 33.58 52.10 9.72
CA LYS A 425 32.49 51.14 9.47
C LYS A 425 31.40 51.67 8.52
N ALA A 426 31.11 52.97 8.53
CA ALA A 426 30.10 53.56 7.64
C ALA A 426 30.57 53.61 6.18
N PHE A 427 31.86 53.85 5.96
CA PHE A 427 32.47 53.79 4.63
C PHE A 427 32.49 52.37 4.07
N ILE A 428 32.92 51.39 4.88
CA ILE A 428 32.90 49.96 4.50
C ILE A 428 31.48 49.50 4.18
N ALA A 429 30.50 49.88 5.00
CA ALA A 429 29.08 49.57 4.75
C ALA A 429 28.56 50.18 3.43
N LYS A 430 29.09 51.33 3.00
CA LYS A 430 28.75 51.94 1.72
C LYS A 430 29.37 51.18 0.54
N LEU A 431 30.65 50.80 0.64
CA LEU A 431 31.32 49.96 -0.36
C LEU A 431 30.56 48.64 -0.61
N GLY A 432 30.07 48.01 0.47
CA GLY A 432 29.26 46.79 0.37
C GLY A 432 27.90 46.98 -0.33
N LYS A 433 27.27 48.15 -0.19
CA LYS A 433 26.00 48.48 -0.88
C LYS A 433 26.22 48.72 -2.37
N ASP A 434 27.25 49.48 -2.72
CA ASP A 434 27.57 49.81 -4.12
C ASP A 434 27.93 48.55 -4.93
N TYR A 435 28.55 47.56 -4.27
CA TYR A 435 28.84 46.23 -4.84
C TYR A 435 27.58 45.40 -5.14
N ALA A 436 26.59 45.42 -4.24
CA ALA A 436 25.36 44.64 -4.37
C ALA A 436 24.47 45.09 -5.56
N THR A 437 24.59 46.36 -5.99
CA THR A 437 23.79 46.95 -7.07
C THR A 437 24.23 46.54 -8.49
N ASN A 438 25.49 46.11 -8.71
CA ASN A 438 26.04 45.97 -10.07
C ASN A 438 26.66 44.59 -10.42
N GLU A 439 27.00 43.71 -9.47
CA GLU A 439 27.76 42.47 -9.78
C GLU A 439 27.13 41.15 -9.25
N ASP A 440 25.97 41.19 -8.57
CA ASP A 440 25.29 39.99 -8.03
C ASP A 440 24.93 38.96 -9.13
N ALA A 441 24.63 39.43 -10.34
CA ALA A 441 24.38 38.59 -11.51
C ALA A 441 25.66 37.98 -12.11
N ALA A 442 26.80 38.68 -12.03
CA ALA A 442 28.09 38.20 -12.51
C ALA A 442 28.61 37.08 -11.60
N ILE A 443 28.53 37.25 -10.28
CA ILE A 443 28.86 36.22 -9.28
C ILE A 443 28.00 34.98 -9.47
N LYS A 444 26.68 35.16 -9.66
CA LYS A 444 25.75 34.05 -9.95
C LYS A 444 26.05 33.35 -11.28
N ASN A 445 26.55 34.05 -12.29
CA ASN A 445 26.99 33.44 -13.55
C ASN A 445 28.34 32.73 -13.41
N ALA A 446 29.24 33.27 -12.61
CA ALA A 446 30.55 32.73 -12.37
C ALA A 446 30.46 31.40 -11.58
N LEU A 447 29.49 31.28 -10.65
CA LEU A 447 29.10 30.02 -9.99
C LEU A 447 28.37 29.01 -10.90
N LYS A 448 27.99 29.37 -12.14
CA LYS A 448 27.39 28.45 -13.12
C LYS A 448 28.43 27.71 -13.96
N VAL A 449 29.67 28.20 -14.05
CA VAL A 449 30.73 27.59 -14.87
C VAL A 449 31.38 26.46 -14.06
N GLN A 450 31.00 25.22 -14.37
CA GLN A 450 31.68 24.01 -13.87
C GLN A 450 33.06 23.93 -14.53
N ASP A 451 34.08 24.49 -13.88
CA ASP A 451 35.46 24.22 -14.28
C ASP A 451 36.24 23.72 -13.07
N ASP A 452 36.47 22.39 -13.08
CA ASP A 452 37.16 21.65 -12.04
C ASP A 452 38.70 21.81 -12.14
N THR A 453 39.22 22.53 -13.15
CA THR A 453 40.65 22.80 -13.34
C THR A 453 41.07 24.22 -12.92
N LEU A 454 40.13 25.03 -12.45
CA LEU A 454 40.41 26.39 -12.06
C LEU A 454 41.14 26.48 -10.70
N ALA A 455 42.46 26.56 -10.81
CA ALA A 455 43.30 27.38 -9.93
C ALA A 455 42.83 28.86 -9.86
N GLY A 456 41.83 29.28 -10.66
CA GLY A 456 41.20 30.59 -10.59
C GLY A 456 39.72 30.51 -10.23
N ALA A 457 39.33 30.80 -9.00
CA ALA A 457 37.93 30.99 -8.64
C ALA A 457 37.23 31.95 -9.64
N PRO A 458 35.91 31.86 -9.83
CA PRO A 458 35.20 32.82 -10.67
C PRO A 458 35.41 34.24 -10.12
N GLY A 459 36.14 35.08 -10.85
CA GLY A 459 36.71 36.35 -10.36
C GLY A 459 38.24 36.40 -10.27
N ALA A 460 38.96 35.38 -10.77
CA ALA A 460 40.44 35.28 -10.73
C ALA A 460 41.22 36.39 -11.45
N ALA A 461 40.55 37.36 -12.09
CA ALA A 461 41.20 38.58 -12.56
C ALA A 461 41.09 39.75 -11.57
N ASP A 462 40.10 39.76 -10.65
CA ASP A 462 39.96 40.69 -9.51
C ASP A 462 38.63 40.43 -8.76
N PRO A 463 38.60 39.78 -7.58
CA PRO A 463 37.39 39.80 -6.75
C PRO A 463 37.29 41.18 -6.11
N LYS A 464 36.56 42.10 -6.75
CA LYS A 464 36.43 43.50 -6.29
C LYS A 464 35.82 43.67 -4.88
N ASN A 465 35.43 42.60 -4.17
CA ASN A 465 35.10 42.61 -2.74
C ASN A 465 35.01 41.18 -2.17
N LEU A 466 36.10 40.65 -1.58
CA LEU A 466 36.17 39.29 -1.05
C LEU A 466 35.24 39.08 0.17
N GLU A 467 35.06 40.09 1.01
CA GLU A 467 34.10 40.05 2.13
C GLU A 467 32.68 39.83 1.60
N LYS A 468 32.26 40.62 0.60
CA LYS A 468 30.90 40.53 0.06
C LYS A 468 30.68 39.26 -0.75
N PHE A 469 31.70 38.78 -1.46
CA PHE A 469 31.65 37.51 -2.18
C PHE A 469 31.51 36.32 -1.22
N ASN A 470 32.29 36.28 -0.13
CA ASN A 470 32.15 35.25 0.90
C ASN A 470 30.75 35.33 1.53
N GLU A 471 30.25 36.53 1.87
CA GLU A 471 28.88 36.70 2.41
C GLU A 471 27.81 36.10 1.50
N ILE A 472 27.84 36.42 0.18
CA ILE A 472 26.88 35.90 -0.80
C ILE A 472 27.01 34.38 -0.96
N LEU A 473 28.23 33.86 -1.07
CA LEU A 473 28.47 32.43 -1.23
C LEU A 473 28.03 31.63 0.01
N GLN A 474 28.31 32.11 1.22
CA GLN A 474 27.85 31.48 2.46
C GLN A 474 26.32 31.53 2.61
N ALA A 475 25.70 32.63 2.18
CA ALA A 475 24.25 32.74 2.14
C ALA A 475 23.63 31.74 1.15
N ASP A 476 24.19 31.59 -0.05
CA ASP A 476 23.71 30.62 -1.03
C ASP A 476 24.04 29.17 -0.64
N PHE A 477 25.19 28.90 -0.02
CA PHE A 477 25.51 27.59 0.55
C PHE A 477 24.51 27.19 1.64
N SER A 478 24.15 28.12 2.53
CA SER A 478 23.12 27.91 3.54
C SER A 478 21.76 27.56 2.93
N LYS A 479 21.38 28.24 1.83
CA LYS A 479 20.16 27.92 1.07
C LYS A 479 20.25 26.53 0.44
N GLN A 480 21.38 26.18 -0.20
CA GLN A 480 21.57 24.85 -0.78
C GLN A 480 21.50 23.76 0.28
N LYS A 481 22.11 23.96 1.46
CA LYS A 481 22.03 23.03 2.58
C LYS A 481 20.58 22.79 3.02
N ALA A 482 19.78 23.85 3.11
CA ALA A 482 18.35 23.75 3.44
C ALA A 482 17.57 22.99 2.35
N LEU A 483 17.83 23.27 1.07
CA LEU A 483 17.21 22.58 -0.07
C LEU A 483 17.58 21.09 -0.13
N THR A 484 18.83 20.74 0.14
CA THR A 484 19.30 19.34 0.20
C THR A 484 18.69 18.60 1.39
N ALA A 485 18.58 19.24 2.55
CA ALA A 485 17.90 18.66 3.70
C ALA A 485 16.40 18.43 3.42
N ALA A 486 15.73 19.42 2.81
CA ALA A 486 14.32 19.32 2.44
C ALA A 486 14.07 18.23 1.38
N SER A 487 14.91 18.15 0.34
CA SER A 487 14.79 17.09 -0.69
C SER A 487 15.11 15.70 -0.14
N LYS A 488 16.09 15.58 0.78
CA LYS A 488 16.33 14.32 1.52
C LYS A 488 15.10 13.91 2.34
N ALA A 489 14.49 14.84 3.07
CA ALA A 489 13.26 14.55 3.82
C ALA A 489 12.09 14.16 2.89
N LYS A 490 11.93 14.84 1.75
CA LYS A 490 10.94 14.44 0.72
C LYS A 490 11.20 13.04 0.20
N LEU A 491 12.46 12.68 -0.09
CA LEU A 491 12.84 11.35 -0.52
C LEU A 491 12.52 10.30 0.56
N MET A 492 12.92 10.53 1.81
CA MET A 492 12.62 9.61 2.91
C MET A 492 11.11 9.46 3.14
N ASN A 493 10.35 10.55 3.03
CA ASN A 493 8.89 10.50 3.12
C ASN A 493 8.26 9.76 1.94
N ALA A 494 8.78 9.92 0.72
CA ALA A 494 8.30 9.20 -0.46
C ALA A 494 8.66 7.71 -0.38
N ILE A 495 9.84 7.37 0.12
CA ILE A 495 10.25 6.00 0.43
C ILE A 495 9.33 5.41 1.49
N ALA A 496 9.10 6.10 2.61
CA ALA A 496 8.21 5.66 3.66
C ALA A 496 6.76 5.51 3.17
N ALA A 497 6.26 6.45 2.36
CA ALA A 497 4.92 6.37 1.76
C ALA A 497 4.80 5.22 0.76
N TYR A 498 5.87 4.94 0.01
CA TYR A 498 5.91 3.81 -0.91
C TYR A 498 6.11 2.48 -0.16
N GLN A 499 6.90 2.43 0.91
CA GLN A 499 7.00 1.29 1.83
C GLN A 499 5.78 1.18 2.77
N ALA A 500 4.88 2.14 2.74
CA ALA A 500 3.58 2.10 3.40
C ALA A 500 2.45 2.08 2.36
N ARG A 501 2.77 1.79 1.08
CA ARG A 501 1.79 1.48 0.03
C ARG A 501 0.69 0.61 0.65
N PRO A 502 -0.58 0.81 0.31
CA PRO A 502 -1.67 0.19 1.05
C PRO A 502 -1.65 -1.33 0.79
N TRP A 503 -0.93 -2.08 1.62
CA TRP A 503 -0.90 -3.54 1.59
C TRP A 503 -1.97 -4.16 2.50
N ALA A 504 -2.76 -3.31 3.15
CA ALA A 504 -3.97 -3.74 3.84
C ALA A 504 -4.98 -2.60 3.84
N LYS A 505 -6.05 -2.73 3.05
CA LYS A 505 -7.23 -1.87 3.16
C LYS A 505 -8.13 -2.31 4.33
N VAL A 506 -7.52 -2.64 5.46
CA VAL A 506 -8.22 -2.99 6.71
C VAL A 506 -7.80 -1.97 7.77
N ILE A 507 -8.37 -0.77 7.67
CA ILE A 507 -8.10 0.26 8.67
C ILE A 507 -9.13 0.11 9.78
N THR A 508 -8.67 -0.42 10.90
CA THR A 508 -9.42 -0.53 12.14
C THR A 508 -9.15 0.73 12.96
N GLN A 509 -10.18 1.54 13.21
CA GLN A 509 -10.11 2.62 14.20
C GLN A 509 -10.73 2.17 15.53
N PRO A 510 -10.43 2.84 16.66
CA PRO A 510 -11.03 2.51 17.96
C PRO A 510 -12.56 2.67 17.96
N GLU A 511 -13.10 3.52 17.08
CA GLU A 511 -14.52 3.85 16.97
C GLU A 511 -14.98 3.85 15.50
N GLY A 512 -16.19 3.34 15.21
CA GLY A 512 -16.80 3.38 13.87
C GLY A 512 -16.83 2.06 13.10
N VAL A 513 -17.40 2.08 11.88
CA VAL A 513 -17.54 0.88 11.04
C VAL A 513 -16.24 0.55 10.31
N MET A 514 -15.77 -0.69 10.39
CA MET A 514 -14.61 -1.17 9.63
C MET A 514 -15.02 -1.53 8.20
N ARG A 515 -14.09 -1.39 7.24
CA ARG A 515 -14.31 -1.79 5.85
C ARG A 515 -13.06 -2.43 5.24
N ILE A 516 -13.25 -3.54 4.52
CA ILE A 516 -12.26 -4.18 3.66
C ILE A 516 -12.60 -3.90 2.20
N VAL A 517 -11.64 -3.40 1.43
CA VAL A 517 -11.82 -3.08 0.02
C VAL A 517 -10.63 -3.63 -0.75
N GLY A 518 -10.81 -4.54 -1.70
CA GLY A 518 -9.78 -4.83 -2.71
C GLY A 518 -9.96 -3.95 -3.95
N LYS A 519 -8.95 -3.88 -4.83
CA LYS A 519 -9.11 -3.39 -6.22
C LYS A 519 -10.06 -4.27 -7.02
N ASP A 520 -10.09 -5.55 -6.66
CA ASP A 520 -10.93 -6.59 -7.21
C ASP A 520 -11.30 -7.60 -6.10
N ARG A 521 -12.11 -8.59 -6.46
CA ARG A 521 -12.56 -9.69 -5.59
C ARG A 521 -11.41 -10.53 -5.02
N TYR A 522 -10.29 -10.64 -5.74
CA TYR A 522 -9.15 -11.48 -5.36
C TYR A 522 -8.32 -10.79 -4.27
N GLU A 523 -8.07 -9.49 -4.43
CA GLU A 523 -7.48 -8.67 -3.38
C GLU A 523 -8.39 -8.58 -2.15
N THR A 524 -9.72 -8.41 -2.34
CA THR A 524 -10.66 -8.43 -1.20
C THR A 524 -10.54 -9.74 -0.41
N ALA A 525 -10.41 -10.89 -1.07
CA ALA A 525 -10.21 -12.18 -0.41
C ALA A 525 -8.87 -12.26 0.35
N ALA A 526 -7.78 -11.77 -0.24
CA ALA A 526 -6.49 -11.70 0.44
C ALA A 526 -6.54 -10.81 1.70
N LEU A 527 -7.23 -9.68 1.63
CA LEU A 527 -7.40 -8.78 2.77
C LEU A 527 -8.31 -9.36 3.87
N ILE A 528 -9.35 -10.12 3.49
CA ILE A 528 -10.18 -10.88 4.43
C ILE A 528 -9.32 -11.92 5.16
N SER A 529 -8.47 -12.66 4.45
CA SER A 529 -7.50 -13.59 5.06
C SER A 529 -6.56 -12.87 6.02
N TYR A 530 -5.99 -11.73 5.61
CA TYR A 530 -5.12 -10.94 6.47
C TYR A 530 -5.85 -10.51 7.75
N PHE A 531 -7.06 -9.96 7.65
CA PHE A 531 -7.84 -9.53 8.81
C PHE A 531 -8.20 -10.69 9.75
N ALA A 532 -8.51 -11.87 9.20
CA ALA A 532 -8.80 -13.06 9.98
C ALA A 532 -7.58 -13.51 10.80
N THR A 533 -6.38 -13.34 10.26
CA THR A 533 -5.19 -14.06 10.74
C THR A 533 -4.08 -13.15 11.30
N LYS A 534 -4.15 -11.82 11.12
CA LYS A 534 -3.10 -10.86 11.52
C LYS A 534 -2.76 -10.89 13.02
N ASP A 535 -3.75 -11.16 13.87
CA ASP A 535 -3.61 -11.15 15.33
C ASP A 535 -3.41 -12.57 15.91
N MET A 536 -3.22 -13.58 15.04
CA MET A 536 -3.17 -14.98 15.44
C MET A 536 -1.74 -15.53 15.57
N SER A 537 -1.57 -16.51 16.47
CA SER A 537 -0.32 -17.23 16.64
C SER A 537 -0.03 -18.18 15.47
N LYS A 538 1.25 -18.56 15.28
CA LYS A 538 1.75 -19.41 14.18
C LYS A 538 1.13 -20.81 14.07
N ASN A 539 0.30 -21.27 15.02
CA ASN A 539 -0.27 -22.63 14.98
C ASN A 539 -1.81 -22.64 14.88
N THR A 540 -2.44 -21.48 14.67
CA THR A 540 -3.90 -21.34 14.75
C THR A 540 -4.59 -21.52 13.39
N VAL A 541 -3.93 -21.20 12.27
CA VAL A 541 -4.43 -21.46 10.91
C VAL A 541 -3.68 -22.66 10.36
N LYS A 542 -4.39 -23.65 9.85
CA LYS A 542 -3.77 -24.84 9.26
C LYS A 542 -3.73 -24.77 7.74
N ASN A 543 -4.78 -24.20 7.14
CA ASN A 543 -5.08 -24.37 5.72
C ASN A 543 -5.32 -23.07 4.97
N VAL A 544 -4.96 -23.08 3.69
CA VAL A 544 -5.41 -22.15 2.65
C VAL A 544 -6.24 -22.92 1.64
N TYR A 545 -7.52 -22.55 1.50
CA TYR A 545 -8.44 -23.13 0.52
C TYR A 545 -8.46 -22.28 -0.74
N LEU A 546 -8.25 -22.89 -1.90
CA LEU A 546 -8.25 -22.20 -3.19
C LEU A 546 -9.60 -22.37 -3.86
N ALA A 547 -10.23 -21.26 -4.24
CA ALA A 547 -11.53 -21.27 -4.89
C ALA A 547 -11.59 -20.26 -6.04
N SER A 548 -12.48 -20.50 -7.01
CA SER A 548 -12.57 -19.65 -8.20
C SER A 548 -13.26 -18.32 -7.89
N GLY A 549 -12.64 -17.20 -8.26
CA GLY A 549 -13.33 -15.92 -8.25
C GLY A 549 -14.14 -15.64 -9.53
N ALA A 550 -14.16 -16.54 -10.52
CA ALA A 550 -14.81 -16.30 -11.80
C ALA A 550 -16.35 -16.40 -11.72
N ASP A 551 -17.08 -15.55 -12.44
CA ASP A 551 -18.55 -15.43 -12.36
C ASP A 551 -19.28 -16.76 -12.69
N ASN A 552 -18.74 -17.56 -13.60
CA ASN A 552 -19.27 -18.86 -14.00
C ASN A 552 -19.03 -19.99 -12.97
N HIS A 553 -18.19 -19.77 -11.96
CA HIS A 553 -17.79 -20.76 -10.95
C HIS A 553 -17.99 -20.27 -9.49
N LEU A 554 -18.74 -19.18 -9.27
CA LEU A 554 -18.93 -18.61 -7.92
C LEU A 554 -19.59 -19.58 -6.93
N ILE A 555 -20.44 -20.49 -7.41
CA ILE A 555 -21.10 -21.48 -6.54
C ILE A 555 -20.09 -22.45 -5.91
N ASP A 556 -19.00 -22.78 -6.61
CA ASP A 556 -17.95 -23.66 -6.09
C ASP A 556 -17.21 -22.96 -4.92
N SER A 557 -17.07 -21.64 -5.00
CA SER A 557 -16.53 -20.81 -3.91
C SER A 557 -17.47 -20.67 -2.71
N VAL A 558 -18.79 -20.71 -2.91
CA VAL A 558 -19.75 -20.77 -1.80
C VAL A 558 -19.56 -22.06 -1.00
N VAL A 559 -19.41 -23.17 -1.72
CA VAL A 559 -19.21 -24.50 -1.15
C VAL A 559 -17.92 -24.56 -0.33
N ALA A 560 -16.86 -23.85 -0.75
CA ALA A 560 -15.63 -23.69 0.05
C ALA A 560 -15.90 -23.04 1.42
N GLY A 561 -16.91 -22.15 1.48
CA GLY A 561 -17.36 -21.46 2.68
C GLY A 561 -17.82 -22.36 3.83
N GLN A 562 -18.11 -23.64 3.59
CA GLN A 562 -18.48 -24.59 4.65
C GLN A 562 -17.27 -25.13 5.42
N LEU A 563 -16.08 -25.15 4.80
CA LEU A 563 -14.86 -25.65 5.41
C LEU A 563 -14.48 -24.82 6.64
N ILE A 564 -13.89 -25.50 7.63
CA ILE A 564 -13.41 -24.92 8.89
C ILE A 564 -11.88 -25.04 8.95
N ASP A 565 -11.20 -24.28 9.82
CA ASP A 565 -9.73 -24.29 10.02
C ASP A 565 -8.84 -23.68 8.91
N GLY A 566 -9.37 -22.79 8.05
CA GLY A 566 -8.55 -22.15 7.02
C GLY A 566 -9.13 -20.88 6.41
N SER A 567 -8.25 -20.14 5.74
CA SER A 567 -8.61 -18.96 4.93
C SER A 567 -9.01 -19.38 3.51
N ILE A 568 -10.02 -18.73 2.94
CA ILE A 568 -10.41 -18.92 1.53
C ILE A 568 -9.72 -17.85 0.67
N MET A 569 -8.95 -18.29 -0.31
CA MET A 569 -8.28 -17.43 -1.28
C MET A 569 -8.94 -17.62 -2.64
N LEU A 570 -9.47 -16.51 -3.18
CA LEU A 570 -10.00 -16.49 -4.54
C LEU A 570 -8.84 -16.36 -5.54
N VAL A 571 -8.89 -17.14 -6.61
CA VAL A 571 -7.87 -17.10 -7.67
C VAL A 571 -8.49 -16.79 -9.05
N PRO A 572 -7.87 -15.89 -9.87
CA PRO A 572 -8.34 -15.54 -11.22
C PRO A 572 -7.90 -16.53 -12.30
N GLY A 573 -6.87 -17.33 -12.03
CA GLY A 573 -6.11 -18.13 -13.00
C GLY A 573 -4.64 -18.21 -12.61
N ALA A 574 -3.75 -18.42 -13.58
CA ALA A 574 -2.30 -18.56 -13.36
C ALA A 574 -1.61 -17.26 -12.87
N ASP A 575 -2.14 -16.10 -13.27
CA ASP A 575 -1.56 -14.80 -12.91
C ASP A 575 -2.20 -14.24 -11.64
N LEU A 576 -1.56 -14.50 -10.49
CA LEU A 576 -1.98 -13.94 -9.21
C LEU A 576 -1.60 -12.46 -9.10
N SER A 577 -2.47 -11.65 -8.50
CA SER A 577 -2.15 -10.28 -8.12
C SER A 577 -1.00 -10.26 -7.09
N ASP A 578 -0.20 -9.19 -7.08
CA ASP A 578 0.96 -9.09 -6.17
C ASP A 578 0.52 -9.08 -4.69
N GLU A 579 -0.64 -8.53 -4.39
CA GLU A 579 -1.26 -8.50 -3.06
C GLU A 579 -1.69 -9.89 -2.60
N THR A 580 -2.28 -10.68 -3.51
CA THR A 580 -2.57 -12.10 -3.27
C THR A 580 -1.27 -12.86 -2.99
N LYS A 581 -0.20 -12.63 -3.76
CA LYS A 581 1.11 -13.27 -3.54
C LYS A 581 1.71 -12.90 -2.18
N LEU A 582 1.62 -11.63 -1.78
CA LEU A 582 2.15 -11.14 -0.50
C LEU A 582 1.44 -11.79 0.70
N GLU A 583 0.11 -11.90 0.66
CA GLU A 583 -0.65 -12.56 1.72
C GLU A 583 -0.31 -14.05 1.81
N LEU A 584 -0.22 -14.73 0.67
CA LEU A 584 0.19 -16.14 0.60
C LEU A 584 1.60 -16.33 1.20
N ALA A 585 2.56 -15.48 0.84
CA ALA A 585 3.91 -15.50 1.41
C ALA A 585 3.90 -15.25 2.94
N ARG A 586 3.00 -14.38 3.44
CA ARG A 586 2.85 -14.13 4.87
C ARG A 586 2.27 -15.36 5.59
N LEU A 587 1.24 -15.99 5.03
CA LEU A 587 0.66 -17.23 5.56
C LEU A 587 1.70 -18.36 5.61
N ALA A 588 2.54 -18.50 4.59
CA ALA A 588 3.64 -19.47 4.59
C ALA A 588 4.63 -19.27 5.76
N LYS A 589 4.99 -18.01 6.08
CA LYS A 589 5.83 -17.66 7.25
C LYS A 589 5.15 -17.96 8.60
N MET A 590 3.83 -18.04 8.61
CA MET A 590 3.05 -18.47 9.76
C MET A 590 2.94 -20.01 9.85
N HIS A 591 3.69 -20.78 9.04
CA HIS A 591 3.57 -22.25 8.93
C HIS A 591 2.17 -22.72 8.51
N VAL A 592 1.40 -21.84 7.85
CA VAL A 592 0.15 -22.25 7.22
C VAL A 592 0.51 -23.01 5.95
N THR A 593 -0.04 -24.20 5.83
CA THR A 593 0.19 -25.04 4.66
C THR A 593 -0.95 -24.86 3.66
N ILE A 594 -0.65 -25.03 2.37
CA ILE A 594 -1.69 -25.40 1.39
C ILE A 594 -2.02 -26.86 1.67
N GLN A 595 -2.69 -27.14 2.78
CA GLN A 595 -3.27 -28.45 2.99
C GLN A 595 -4.63 -28.48 2.32
N GLY A 596 -4.57 -28.94 1.07
CA GLY A 596 -5.42 -30.05 0.75
C GLY A 596 -6.53 -29.77 -0.24
N TYR A 597 -7.08 -28.56 -0.39
CA TYR A 597 -8.30 -28.43 -1.20
C TYR A 597 -8.29 -27.25 -2.17
N VAL A 598 -8.17 -27.60 -3.45
CA VAL A 598 -8.61 -26.80 -4.58
C VAL A 598 -10.08 -27.13 -4.84
N ILE A 599 -10.95 -26.13 -4.76
CA ILE A 599 -12.39 -26.32 -4.92
C ILE A 599 -12.79 -26.07 -6.38
N GLY A 600 -13.43 -27.08 -6.97
CA GLY A 600 -13.86 -27.05 -8.37
C GLY A 600 -12.86 -27.69 -9.34
N GLY A 601 -13.35 -27.99 -10.54
CA GLY A 601 -12.57 -28.63 -11.60
C GLY A 601 -11.43 -27.73 -12.13
N LYS A 602 -10.64 -28.25 -13.09
CA LYS A 602 -9.53 -27.50 -13.70
C LYS A 602 -9.99 -26.23 -14.44
N GLU A 603 -11.24 -26.18 -14.89
CA GLU A 603 -11.84 -24.99 -15.49
C GLU A 603 -12.15 -23.90 -14.45
N ALA A 604 -12.46 -24.30 -13.21
CA ALA A 604 -12.73 -23.36 -12.11
C ALA A 604 -11.42 -22.84 -11.49
N VAL A 605 -10.48 -23.74 -11.20
CA VAL A 605 -9.13 -23.42 -10.71
C VAL A 605 -8.11 -24.28 -11.44
N SER A 606 -7.33 -23.67 -12.34
CA SER A 606 -6.34 -24.38 -13.14
C SER A 606 -5.15 -24.88 -12.30
N ASP A 607 -4.49 -25.94 -12.75
CA ASP A 607 -3.27 -26.43 -12.08
C ASP A 607 -2.17 -25.35 -12.09
N ASP A 608 -2.10 -24.51 -13.14
CA ASP A 608 -1.19 -23.36 -13.20
C ASP A 608 -1.46 -22.32 -12.10
N ALA A 609 -2.74 -22.08 -11.77
CA ALA A 609 -3.11 -21.21 -10.66
C ALA A 609 -2.59 -21.77 -9.33
N VAL A 610 -2.70 -23.09 -9.13
CA VAL A 610 -2.19 -23.78 -7.93
C VAL A 610 -0.67 -23.66 -7.86
N MET A 611 0.04 -23.83 -8.98
CA MET A 611 1.50 -23.67 -9.04
C MET A 611 1.93 -22.22 -8.77
N ALA A 612 1.18 -21.23 -9.25
CA ALA A 612 1.44 -19.83 -8.96
C ALA A 612 1.27 -19.50 -7.46
N VAL A 613 0.27 -20.10 -6.80
CA VAL A 613 0.08 -19.99 -5.34
C VAL A 613 1.26 -20.63 -4.61
N ALA A 614 1.66 -21.84 -4.97
CA ALA A 614 2.78 -22.53 -4.35
C ALA A 614 4.08 -21.71 -4.47
N LYS A 615 4.37 -21.20 -5.67
CA LYS A 615 5.51 -20.30 -5.91
C LYS A 615 5.45 -19.05 -5.02
N ALA A 616 4.27 -18.43 -4.87
CA ALA A 616 4.09 -17.26 -4.02
C ALA A 616 4.32 -17.58 -2.53
N MET A 617 4.02 -18.80 -2.10
CA MET A 617 4.29 -19.29 -0.74
C MET A 617 5.75 -19.72 -0.52
N GLY A 618 6.59 -19.71 -1.56
CA GLY A 618 7.97 -20.17 -1.49
C GLY A 618 8.09 -21.69 -1.39
N ILE A 619 7.11 -22.41 -1.93
CA ILE A 619 6.98 -23.87 -1.94
C ILE A 619 7.55 -24.46 -3.24
#